data_AF-A0A1F6EIE5-F1
#
_entry.id   AF-A0A1F6EIE5-F1
#
_cell.length_a   1.000
_cell.length_b   1.000
_cell.length_c   1.000
_cell.angle_alpha   90.00
_cell.angle_beta   90.00
_cell.angle_gamma   90.00
#
_symmetry.space_group_name_H-M   'P 1'
#
loop_
_entity.id
_entity.type
_entity.pdbx_description
1 polymer ?
#
loop_
_entity_poly.entity_id
_entity_poly.type
_entity_poly.pdbx_seq_one_letter_code
_entity_poly.pdbx_strand_id
1 'polypeptide(L)'
;MKYEKEFPLFKTKVSGVTPKFDLSTPEGRAGYFEAKAGEDIRKLKEYLKSHTFVAYLLAKKSAGKGTYTKLMREIFGDVIAHVSVGDVVRATHRVMEDESEHATRSEIMEYLEKHYRGYMSLDDAVKALLGRDTKSLLPSEFILALVKREIDALPRGALFIDGFPRELDQVSYAFFFRDLVNYRNDPDIFIAIDIPMSVIDERMKYRVVCPTCQTPRNVKLLATKNVEHDQSSGEFYLLCDEHGERMVAKEGDTAGIEPIRARLEKDGQLIDKMFSLHGVPKILLRNAVPADTALQYVDDYELTPEYSYKWDEKSQKVTTKESPWTIKDDEGVEVYSLLAPAVVVVLIKQLVSVLKL
;
A
#
# COMPACT_ATOMS: atom_id res chain seq x y z
N MET A 1 10.80 -10.04 -17.17
CA MET A 1 10.26 -10.07 -15.78
C MET A 1 9.31 -11.25 -15.59
N LYS A 2 9.20 -11.81 -14.35
CA LYS A 2 8.41 -13.04 -14.06
C LYS A 2 6.98 -12.96 -14.62
N TYR A 3 6.46 -11.74 -14.69
CA TYR A 3 5.14 -11.42 -15.19
C TYR A 3 5.13 -10.46 -16.38
N GLU A 4 6.13 -10.45 -17.23
CA GLU A 4 6.21 -9.46 -18.32
C GLU A 4 5.02 -9.51 -19.28
N LYS A 5 4.38 -10.68 -19.42
CA LYS A 5 3.16 -10.85 -20.22
C LYS A 5 1.90 -10.44 -19.48
N GLU A 6 1.88 -10.61 -18.17
CA GLU A 6 0.72 -10.37 -17.34
C GLU A 6 0.67 -8.93 -16.82
N PHE A 7 1.81 -8.32 -16.47
CA PHE A 7 1.93 -6.91 -16.06
C PHE A 7 2.54 -6.06 -17.18
N PRO A 8 1.70 -5.50 -18.08
CA PRO A 8 2.20 -4.68 -19.17
C PRO A 8 2.86 -3.40 -18.65
N LEU A 9 3.80 -2.87 -19.43
CA LEU A 9 4.33 -1.54 -19.19
C LEU A 9 3.24 -0.51 -19.52
N PHE A 10 3.05 0.44 -18.60
CA PHE A 10 2.08 1.51 -18.77
C PHE A 10 2.77 2.83 -19.04
N LYS A 11 2.22 3.58 -19.98
CA LYS A 11 2.71 4.92 -20.32
C LYS A 11 1.98 5.95 -19.46
N THR A 12 2.71 6.61 -18.57
CA THR A 12 2.23 7.79 -17.81
C THR A 12 2.44 9.07 -18.61
N LYS A 13 3.35 9.10 -19.58
CA LYS A 13 3.55 10.26 -20.46
C LYS A 13 2.28 10.63 -21.23
N VAL A 14 1.88 11.90 -21.12
CA VAL A 14 0.74 12.49 -21.83
C VAL A 14 1.28 13.53 -22.81
N SER A 15 0.78 13.52 -24.05
CA SER A 15 1.18 14.47 -25.08
C SER A 15 0.88 15.91 -24.65
N GLY A 16 1.83 16.82 -24.82
CA GLY A 16 1.69 18.24 -24.47
C GLY A 16 1.98 18.58 -23.00
N VAL A 17 2.17 17.58 -22.12
CA VAL A 17 2.60 17.83 -20.73
C VAL A 17 4.12 17.93 -20.69
N THR A 18 4.63 19.13 -20.47
CA THR A 18 6.07 19.46 -20.39
C THR A 18 6.58 19.88 -19.00
N PRO A 19 5.77 20.39 -18.05
CA PRO A 19 6.26 20.73 -16.72
C PRO A 19 6.76 19.51 -15.94
N LYS A 20 7.79 19.71 -15.12
CA LYS A 20 8.17 18.75 -14.07
C LYS A 20 7.37 19.05 -12.81
N PHE A 21 6.93 18.01 -12.11
CA PHE A 21 6.14 18.11 -10.89
C PHE A 21 6.95 17.60 -9.70
N ASP A 22 6.87 18.32 -8.59
CA ASP A 22 7.40 17.85 -7.31
C ASP A 22 6.42 16.86 -6.67
N LEU A 23 6.71 15.57 -6.79
CA LEU A 23 5.84 14.51 -6.28
C LEU A 23 5.91 14.35 -4.75
N SER A 24 6.82 15.06 -4.07
CA SER A 24 6.93 15.03 -2.61
C SER A 24 5.89 15.90 -1.91
N THR A 25 5.37 16.93 -2.59
CA THR A 25 4.39 17.88 -2.03
C THR A 25 2.95 17.59 -2.49
N PRO A 26 1.93 17.82 -1.63
CA PRO A 26 0.53 17.70 -2.04
C PRO A 26 0.17 18.58 -3.25
N GLU A 27 0.69 19.81 -3.30
CA GLU A 27 0.42 20.75 -4.39
C GLU A 27 0.99 20.27 -5.72
N GLY A 28 2.24 19.78 -5.70
CA GLY A 28 2.88 19.20 -6.88
C GLY A 28 2.19 17.93 -7.35
N ARG A 29 1.75 17.06 -6.43
CA ARG A 29 0.93 15.88 -6.76
C ARG A 29 -0.43 16.24 -7.35
N ALA A 30 -1.12 17.25 -6.82
CA ALA A 30 -2.39 17.69 -7.36
C ALA A 30 -2.27 18.17 -8.82
N GLY A 31 -1.27 19.00 -9.12
CA GLY A 31 -0.97 19.44 -10.49
C GLY A 31 -0.58 18.27 -11.40
N TYR A 32 0.20 17.33 -10.89
CA TYR A 32 0.60 16.11 -11.61
C TYR A 32 -0.61 15.24 -11.98
N PHE A 33 -1.48 14.93 -11.02
CA PHE A 33 -2.65 14.08 -11.27
C PHE A 33 -3.64 14.73 -12.25
N GLU A 34 -3.86 16.03 -12.15
CA GLU A 34 -4.70 16.77 -13.11
C GLU A 34 -4.10 16.69 -14.53
N ALA A 35 -2.79 16.94 -14.67
CA ALA A 35 -2.12 16.91 -15.98
C ALA A 35 -2.09 15.50 -16.61
N LYS A 36 -1.96 14.44 -15.81
CA LYS A 36 -1.75 13.06 -16.29
C LYS A 36 -3.02 12.24 -16.42
N ALA A 37 -4.02 12.52 -15.58
CA ALA A 37 -5.22 11.72 -15.45
C ALA A 37 -6.48 12.57 -15.14
N GLY A 38 -6.47 13.88 -15.36
CA GLY A 38 -7.59 14.77 -14.99
C GLY A 38 -8.94 14.37 -15.59
N GLU A 39 -8.98 13.92 -16.85
CA GLU A 39 -10.21 13.41 -17.48
C GLU A 39 -10.70 12.13 -16.79
N ASP A 40 -9.80 11.18 -16.55
CA ASP A 40 -10.10 9.91 -15.89
C ASP A 40 -10.58 10.13 -14.44
N ILE A 41 -9.96 11.08 -13.73
CA ILE A 41 -10.35 11.51 -12.38
C ILE A 41 -11.76 12.10 -12.39
N ARG A 42 -12.10 12.94 -13.38
CA ARG A 42 -13.45 13.51 -13.51
C ARG A 42 -14.50 12.44 -13.74
N LYS A 43 -14.24 11.46 -14.61
CA LYS A 43 -15.14 10.31 -14.85
C LYS A 43 -15.39 9.51 -13.57
N LEU A 44 -14.33 9.18 -12.84
CA LEU A 44 -14.45 8.46 -11.57
C LEU A 44 -15.17 9.27 -10.50
N LYS A 45 -14.92 10.58 -10.39
CA LYS A 45 -15.65 11.46 -9.47
C LYS A 45 -17.15 11.47 -9.77
N GLU A 46 -17.55 11.50 -11.04
CA GLU A 46 -18.96 11.43 -11.41
C GLU A 46 -19.57 10.07 -11.06
N TYR A 47 -18.90 8.98 -11.40
CA TYR A 47 -19.32 7.62 -11.06
C TYR A 47 -19.55 7.46 -9.55
N LEU A 48 -18.61 7.93 -8.73
CA LEU A 48 -18.62 7.79 -7.27
C LEU A 48 -19.70 8.61 -6.55
N LYS A 49 -20.43 9.50 -7.25
CA LYS A 49 -21.60 10.20 -6.66
C LYS A 49 -22.76 9.27 -6.38
N SER A 50 -22.90 8.20 -7.15
CA SER A 50 -24.07 7.30 -7.09
C SER A 50 -23.72 5.82 -7.11
N HIS A 51 -22.47 5.47 -7.43
CA HIS A 51 -22.00 4.09 -7.51
C HIS A 51 -20.78 3.89 -6.61
N THR A 52 -20.54 2.64 -6.23
CA THR A 52 -19.38 2.23 -5.45
C THR A 52 -18.74 0.98 -6.06
N PHE A 53 -17.61 0.54 -5.53
CA PHE A 53 -16.91 -0.69 -5.93
C PHE A 53 -16.12 -1.23 -4.73
N VAL A 54 -15.74 -2.51 -4.79
CA VAL A 54 -14.84 -3.15 -3.83
C VAL A 54 -13.56 -3.56 -4.54
N ALA A 55 -12.41 -3.11 -4.04
CA ALA A 55 -11.09 -3.38 -4.59
C ALA A 55 -10.25 -4.18 -3.58
N TYR A 56 -9.82 -5.38 -3.95
CA TYR A 56 -8.94 -6.23 -3.16
C TYR A 56 -7.48 -6.01 -3.56
N LEU A 57 -6.65 -5.54 -2.62
CA LEU A 57 -5.25 -5.24 -2.86
C LEU A 57 -4.36 -6.48 -2.64
N LEU A 58 -3.87 -7.06 -3.73
CA LEU A 58 -2.91 -8.15 -3.73
C LEU A 58 -1.51 -7.61 -4.02
N ALA A 59 -0.65 -7.63 -3.02
CA ALA A 59 0.74 -7.23 -3.20
C ALA A 59 1.62 -7.86 -2.14
N LYS A 60 2.89 -8.10 -2.51
CA LYS A 60 3.97 -8.43 -1.58
C LYS A 60 3.98 -7.48 -0.38
N LYS A 61 4.26 -7.98 0.82
CA LYS A 61 4.48 -7.14 2.00
C LYS A 61 5.48 -6.02 1.67
N SER A 62 5.21 -4.80 2.13
CA SER A 62 6.02 -3.60 1.88
C SER A 62 5.99 -3.03 0.44
N ALA A 63 5.09 -3.51 -0.44
CA ALA A 63 4.90 -2.97 -1.80
C ALA A 63 4.26 -1.57 -1.87
N GLY A 64 3.84 -0.98 -0.75
CA GLY A 64 3.27 0.39 -0.71
C GLY A 64 1.74 0.48 -0.85
N LYS A 65 0.99 -0.61 -0.65
CA LYS A 65 -0.49 -0.64 -0.72
C LYS A 65 -1.17 0.55 -0.02
N GLY A 66 -0.85 0.76 1.26
CA GLY A 66 -1.41 1.89 2.02
C GLY A 66 -1.06 3.27 1.45
N THR A 67 0.12 3.41 0.82
CA THR A 67 0.51 4.66 0.14
C THR A 67 -0.40 4.93 -1.07
N TYR A 68 -0.65 3.92 -1.90
CA TYR A 68 -1.54 4.10 -3.05
C TYR A 68 -2.96 4.46 -2.62
N THR A 69 -3.50 3.77 -1.60
CA THR A 69 -4.84 4.10 -1.09
C THR A 69 -4.89 5.50 -0.46
N LYS A 70 -3.82 5.94 0.22
CA LYS A 70 -3.72 7.32 0.74
C LYS A 70 -3.76 8.35 -0.39
N LEU A 71 -3.06 8.10 -1.49
CA LEU A 71 -3.11 8.97 -2.67
C LEU A 71 -4.48 8.95 -3.35
N MET A 72 -5.16 7.80 -3.41
CA MET A 72 -6.55 7.74 -3.88
C MET A 72 -7.46 8.61 -3.00
N ARG A 73 -7.33 8.54 -1.68
CA ARG A 73 -8.07 9.43 -0.75
C ARG A 73 -7.70 10.91 -0.94
N GLU A 74 -6.45 11.24 -1.22
CA GLU A 74 -6.01 12.60 -1.53
C GLU A 74 -6.74 13.17 -2.77
N ILE A 75 -6.99 12.33 -3.80
CA ILE A 75 -7.62 12.74 -5.06
C ILE A 75 -9.15 12.79 -4.98
N PHE A 76 -9.76 11.80 -4.33
CA PHE A 76 -11.21 11.56 -4.34
C PHE A 76 -11.91 11.96 -3.03
N GLY A 77 -11.18 12.15 -1.93
CA GLY A 77 -11.72 12.46 -0.61
C GLY A 77 -12.28 11.22 0.10
N ASP A 78 -13.18 11.45 1.06
CA ASP A 78 -13.70 10.42 1.96
C ASP A 78 -14.71 9.44 1.32
N VAL A 79 -15.02 9.61 0.03
CA VAL A 79 -15.76 8.59 -0.75
C VAL A 79 -14.93 7.31 -0.97
N ILE A 80 -13.63 7.35 -0.67
CA ILE A 80 -12.73 6.20 -0.68
C ILE A 80 -12.45 5.74 0.75
N ALA A 81 -12.91 4.54 1.07
CA ALA A 81 -12.62 3.85 2.31
C ALA A 81 -11.43 2.89 2.14
N HIS A 82 -10.57 2.81 3.17
CA HIS A 82 -9.50 1.84 3.24
C HIS A 82 -9.66 0.97 4.48
N VAL A 83 -9.84 -0.34 4.29
CA VAL A 83 -9.96 -1.29 5.39
C VAL A 83 -8.75 -2.22 5.35
N SER A 84 -7.87 -2.03 6.33
CA SER A 84 -6.72 -2.90 6.56
C SER A 84 -7.10 -3.99 7.55
N VAL A 85 -7.11 -5.23 7.08
CA VAL A 85 -7.42 -6.42 7.91
C VAL A 85 -6.46 -6.50 9.09
N GLY A 86 -5.19 -6.15 8.88
CA GLY A 86 -4.21 -6.12 9.97
C GLY A 86 -4.56 -5.12 11.05
N ASP A 87 -5.07 -3.94 10.69
CA ASP A 87 -5.47 -2.90 11.64
C ASP A 87 -6.75 -3.27 12.39
N VAL A 88 -7.76 -3.79 11.70
CA VAL A 88 -9.00 -4.28 12.33
C VAL A 88 -8.71 -5.32 13.41
N VAL A 89 -7.86 -6.29 13.09
CA VAL A 89 -7.52 -7.38 14.02
C VAL A 89 -6.61 -6.86 15.16
N ARG A 90 -5.74 -5.86 14.92
CA ARG A 90 -4.97 -5.20 16.00
C ARG A 90 -5.84 -4.37 16.92
N ALA A 91 -6.74 -3.56 16.38
CA ALA A 91 -7.66 -2.74 17.15
C ALA A 91 -8.57 -3.62 18.03
N THR A 92 -9.14 -4.68 17.44
CA THR A 92 -9.97 -5.64 18.18
C THR A 92 -9.19 -6.33 19.30
N HIS A 93 -7.93 -6.73 19.06
CA HIS A 93 -7.08 -7.30 20.11
C HIS A 93 -6.92 -6.36 21.30
N ARG A 94 -6.60 -5.08 21.06
CA ARG A 94 -6.42 -4.10 22.14
C ARG A 94 -7.69 -3.94 22.98
N VAL A 95 -8.86 -3.84 22.34
CA VAL A 95 -10.15 -3.74 23.02
C VAL A 95 -10.48 -4.99 23.85
N MET A 96 -10.11 -6.18 23.33
CA MET A 96 -10.34 -7.44 24.03
C MET A 96 -9.40 -7.66 25.21
N GLU A 97 -8.21 -7.05 25.17
CA GLU A 97 -7.18 -7.13 26.22
C GLU A 97 -7.40 -6.07 27.32
N ASP A 98 -7.79 -4.85 26.94
CA ASP A 98 -7.98 -3.73 27.86
C ASP A 98 -9.29 -3.87 28.66
N GLU A 99 -9.17 -4.08 29.98
CA GLU A 99 -10.30 -4.22 30.89
C GLU A 99 -11.19 -2.97 30.96
N SER A 100 -10.66 -1.78 30.66
CA SER A 100 -11.41 -0.53 30.67
C SER A 100 -12.39 -0.38 29.49
N GLU A 101 -12.18 -1.13 28.41
CA GLU A 101 -12.98 -1.10 27.17
C GLU A 101 -14.22 -2.02 27.22
N HIS A 102 -14.80 -2.24 28.41
CA HIS A 102 -15.90 -3.19 28.61
C HIS A 102 -17.12 -2.94 27.70
N ALA A 103 -17.49 -1.68 27.49
CA ALA A 103 -18.63 -1.32 26.62
C ALA A 103 -18.35 -1.71 25.16
N THR A 104 -17.23 -1.26 24.61
CA THR A 104 -16.77 -1.58 23.26
C THR A 104 -16.63 -3.09 23.05
N ARG A 105 -16.09 -3.80 24.05
CA ARG A 105 -15.98 -5.27 24.02
C ARG A 105 -17.35 -5.93 23.89
N SER A 106 -18.33 -5.46 24.66
CA SER A 106 -19.70 -5.99 24.64
C SER A 106 -20.37 -5.77 23.27
N GLU A 107 -20.20 -4.58 22.67
CA GLU A 107 -20.70 -4.27 21.33
C GLU A 107 -20.08 -5.17 20.25
N ILE A 108 -18.77 -5.40 20.32
CA ILE A 108 -18.08 -6.30 19.39
C ILE A 108 -18.62 -7.72 19.54
N MET A 109 -18.79 -8.21 20.76
CA MET A 109 -19.30 -9.56 21.02
C MET A 109 -20.73 -9.72 20.50
N GLU A 110 -21.63 -8.78 20.79
CA GLU A 110 -23.02 -8.82 20.30
C GLU A 110 -23.08 -8.83 18.76
N TYR A 111 -22.22 -8.03 18.10
CA TYR A 111 -22.12 -8.06 16.65
C TYR A 111 -21.64 -9.44 16.16
N LEU A 112 -20.59 -9.99 16.78
CA LEU A 112 -20.04 -11.29 16.40
C LEU A 112 -21.04 -12.42 16.62
N GLU A 113 -21.81 -12.44 17.70
CA GLU A 113 -22.88 -13.43 17.93
C GLU A 113 -23.91 -13.44 16.78
N LYS A 114 -24.25 -12.26 16.26
CA LYS A 114 -25.21 -12.13 15.15
C LYS A 114 -24.62 -12.53 13.81
N HIS A 115 -23.35 -12.24 13.55
CA HIS A 115 -22.76 -12.30 12.20
C HIS A 115 -21.69 -13.38 11.98
N TYR A 116 -21.01 -13.85 13.03
CA TYR A 116 -19.98 -14.88 12.90
C TYR A 116 -20.61 -16.25 12.62
N ARG A 117 -20.10 -16.93 11.60
CA ARG A 117 -20.52 -18.28 11.18
C ARG A 117 -19.28 -19.09 10.87
N GLY A 118 -18.71 -19.76 11.86
CA GLY A 118 -17.51 -20.57 11.69
C GLY A 118 -17.58 -21.90 12.45
N TYR A 119 -16.62 -22.78 12.18
CA TYR A 119 -16.52 -24.12 12.78
C TYR A 119 -16.03 -24.10 14.23
N MET A 120 -15.31 -23.04 14.62
CA MET A 120 -14.82 -22.80 15.98
C MET A 120 -15.86 -22.01 16.76
N SER A 121 -15.98 -22.25 18.08
CA SER A 121 -16.83 -21.41 18.94
C SER A 121 -16.35 -19.95 18.95
N LEU A 122 -17.26 -19.00 19.20
CA LEU A 122 -16.88 -17.58 19.25
C LEU A 122 -15.85 -17.32 20.37
N ASP A 123 -16.05 -17.94 21.53
CA ASP A 123 -15.12 -17.81 22.67
C ASP A 123 -13.72 -18.32 22.32
N ASP A 124 -13.61 -19.44 21.61
CA ASP A 124 -12.30 -19.97 21.21
C ASP A 124 -11.65 -19.12 20.12
N ALA A 125 -12.44 -18.48 19.25
CA ALA A 125 -11.92 -17.52 18.28
C ALA A 125 -11.38 -16.26 18.97
N VAL A 126 -12.04 -15.78 20.04
CA VAL A 126 -11.56 -14.65 20.86
C VAL A 126 -10.31 -15.06 21.66
N LYS A 127 -10.26 -16.26 22.23
CA LYS A 127 -9.04 -16.78 22.87
C LYS A 127 -7.90 -16.89 21.86
N ALA A 128 -8.17 -17.36 20.65
CA ALA A 128 -7.17 -17.42 19.58
C ALA A 128 -6.68 -16.02 19.18
N LEU A 129 -7.57 -15.01 19.18
CA LEU A 129 -7.20 -13.62 18.97
C LEU A 129 -6.22 -13.14 20.05
N LEU A 130 -6.54 -13.34 21.33
CA LEU A 130 -5.74 -12.90 22.48
C LEU A 130 -4.43 -13.68 22.65
N GLY A 131 -4.44 -14.97 22.32
CA GLY A 131 -3.26 -15.84 22.38
C GLY A 131 -2.42 -15.82 21.12
N ARG A 132 -2.75 -15.00 20.12
CA ARG A 132 -2.08 -15.02 18.82
C ARG A 132 -0.61 -14.63 18.94
N ASP A 133 0.21 -15.30 18.15
CA ASP A 133 1.51 -14.79 17.74
C ASP A 133 1.42 -14.19 16.33
N THR A 134 2.51 -13.62 15.83
CA THR A 134 2.55 -13.06 14.47
C THR A 134 2.51 -14.12 13.35
N LYS A 135 2.41 -15.41 13.68
CA LYS A 135 2.51 -16.55 12.76
C LYS A 135 1.20 -17.32 12.59
N SER A 136 0.36 -17.38 13.62
CA SER A 136 -0.93 -18.06 13.60
C SER A 136 -2.00 -17.22 12.90
N LEU A 137 -2.67 -17.82 11.92
CA LEU A 137 -3.79 -17.20 11.22
C LEU A 137 -5.08 -17.47 11.99
N LEU A 138 -5.85 -16.41 12.23
CA LEU A 138 -7.20 -16.56 12.76
C LEU A 138 -8.11 -17.21 11.71
N PRO A 139 -9.19 -17.88 12.14
CA PRO A 139 -10.19 -18.42 11.22
C PRO A 139 -10.68 -17.34 10.25
N SER A 140 -10.76 -17.69 8.97
CA SER A 140 -11.15 -16.76 7.91
C SER A 140 -12.51 -16.14 8.17
N GLU A 141 -13.47 -16.94 8.64
CA GLU A 141 -14.84 -16.52 8.97
C GLU A 141 -14.86 -15.48 10.11
N PHE A 142 -13.96 -15.62 11.09
CA PHE A 142 -13.80 -14.67 12.18
C PHE A 142 -13.23 -13.34 11.69
N ILE A 143 -12.17 -13.40 10.86
CA ILE A 143 -11.60 -12.20 10.22
C ILE A 143 -12.66 -11.48 9.39
N LEU A 144 -13.41 -12.21 8.57
CA LEU A 144 -14.45 -11.64 7.71
C LEU A 144 -15.57 -10.98 8.52
N ALA A 145 -15.98 -11.57 9.64
CA ALA A 145 -16.98 -10.96 10.52
C ALA A 145 -16.48 -9.63 11.13
N LEU A 146 -15.21 -9.57 11.56
CA LEU A 146 -14.59 -8.34 12.06
C LEU A 146 -14.45 -7.28 10.97
N VAL A 147 -14.03 -7.67 9.77
CA VAL A 147 -13.90 -6.76 8.62
C VAL A 147 -15.26 -6.24 8.18
N LYS A 148 -16.31 -7.09 8.19
CA LYS A 148 -17.69 -6.68 7.91
C LYS A 148 -18.15 -5.63 8.93
N ARG A 149 -17.89 -5.84 10.23
CA ARG A 149 -18.19 -4.85 11.28
C ARG A 149 -17.56 -3.50 10.99
N GLU A 150 -16.28 -3.51 10.63
CA GLU A 150 -15.55 -2.28 10.28
C GLU A 150 -16.21 -1.57 9.09
N ILE A 151 -16.56 -2.31 8.04
CA ILE A 151 -17.18 -1.72 6.85
C ILE A 151 -18.58 -1.18 7.14
N ASP A 152 -19.38 -1.86 7.97
CA ASP A 152 -20.72 -1.41 8.35
C ASP A 152 -20.69 -0.08 9.12
N ALA A 153 -19.58 0.22 9.81
CA ALA A 153 -19.37 1.49 10.52
C ALA A 153 -18.91 2.65 9.59
N LEU A 154 -18.50 2.35 8.35
CA LEU A 154 -18.00 3.35 7.41
C LEU A 154 -19.14 3.95 6.58
N PRO A 155 -19.02 5.23 6.19
CA PRO A 155 -19.94 5.82 5.23
C PRO A 155 -19.90 5.06 3.90
N ARG A 156 -21.02 5.09 3.16
CA ARG A 156 -21.09 4.42 1.87
C ARG A 156 -20.11 5.06 0.88
N GLY A 157 -19.08 4.32 0.51
CA GLY A 157 -18.08 4.74 -0.48
C GLY A 157 -17.40 3.54 -1.15
N ALA A 158 -16.55 3.79 -2.13
CA ALA A 158 -15.73 2.73 -2.73
C ALA A 158 -14.70 2.23 -1.72
N LEU A 159 -14.52 0.91 -1.67
CA LEU A 159 -13.80 0.23 -0.61
C LEU A 159 -12.52 -0.40 -1.14
N PHE A 160 -11.39 -0.10 -0.51
CA PHE A 160 -10.11 -0.79 -0.73
C PHE A 160 -9.83 -1.69 0.46
N ILE A 161 -9.75 -3.00 0.22
CA ILE A 161 -9.44 -4.00 1.24
C ILE A 161 -7.97 -4.39 1.12
N ASP A 162 -7.18 -4.11 2.17
CA ASP A 162 -5.78 -4.53 2.28
C ASP A 162 -5.63 -5.70 3.26
N GLY A 163 -4.99 -6.76 2.78
CA GLY A 163 -4.60 -7.90 3.60
C GLY A 163 -5.67 -8.97 3.68
N PHE A 164 -6.56 -9.03 2.69
CA PHE A 164 -7.41 -10.17 2.38
C PHE A 164 -7.68 -10.22 0.87
N PRO A 165 -7.61 -11.41 0.22
CA PRO A 165 -7.19 -12.70 0.79
C PRO A 165 -5.68 -12.77 1.09
N ARG A 166 -5.28 -13.55 2.10
CA ARG A 166 -3.86 -13.89 2.44
C ARG A 166 -3.52 -15.34 2.19
N GLU A 167 -4.52 -16.17 1.99
CA GLU A 167 -4.40 -17.59 1.74
C GLU A 167 -5.12 -17.93 0.43
N LEU A 168 -4.70 -19.01 -0.23
CA LEU A 168 -5.28 -19.40 -1.52
C LEU A 168 -6.74 -19.84 -1.38
N ASP A 169 -7.09 -20.46 -0.25
CA ASP A 169 -8.47 -20.84 0.09
C ASP A 169 -9.36 -19.62 0.40
N GLN A 170 -8.76 -18.48 0.76
CA GLN A 170 -9.48 -17.22 1.00
C GLN A 170 -9.99 -16.53 -0.26
N VAL A 171 -9.48 -16.90 -1.43
CA VAL A 171 -9.92 -16.32 -2.70
C VAL A 171 -11.41 -16.58 -2.92
N SER A 172 -11.89 -17.79 -2.61
CA SER A 172 -13.31 -18.13 -2.71
C SER A 172 -14.16 -17.27 -1.78
N TYR A 173 -13.72 -17.05 -0.54
CA TYR A 173 -14.43 -16.18 0.40
C TYR A 173 -14.51 -14.74 -0.10
N ALA A 174 -13.51 -14.23 -0.82
CA ALA A 174 -13.54 -12.88 -1.36
C ALA A 174 -14.70 -12.64 -2.33
N PHE A 175 -15.03 -13.61 -3.18
CA PHE A 175 -16.15 -13.49 -4.11
C PHE A 175 -17.50 -13.38 -3.39
N PHE A 176 -17.69 -14.16 -2.33
CA PHE A 176 -18.91 -14.09 -1.53
C PHE A 176 -18.93 -12.89 -0.59
N PHE A 177 -17.76 -12.39 -0.18
CA PHE A 177 -17.65 -11.28 0.77
C PHE A 177 -18.31 -10.01 0.24
N ARG A 178 -18.22 -9.73 -1.06
CA ARG A 178 -18.93 -8.61 -1.69
C ARG A 178 -20.44 -8.63 -1.38
N ASP A 179 -21.07 -9.79 -1.51
CA ASP A 179 -22.51 -9.94 -1.30
C ASP A 179 -22.87 -9.82 0.18
N LEU A 180 -21.93 -10.18 1.07
CA LEU A 180 -22.09 -10.09 2.52
C LEU A 180 -21.87 -8.67 3.06
N VAL A 181 -21.06 -7.85 2.41
CA VAL A 181 -20.78 -6.47 2.82
C VAL A 181 -21.93 -5.57 2.40
N ASN A 182 -22.85 -5.36 3.34
CA ASN A 182 -23.98 -4.44 3.24
C ASN A 182 -24.84 -4.63 1.95
N TYR A 183 -24.82 -5.84 1.36
CA TYR A 183 -25.57 -6.23 0.16
C TYR A 183 -25.53 -5.19 -0.98
N ARG A 184 -24.35 -4.60 -1.22
CA ARG A 184 -24.22 -3.38 -2.02
C ARG A 184 -24.28 -3.61 -3.54
N ASN A 185 -24.23 -4.86 -4.01
CA ASN A 185 -24.09 -5.22 -5.44
C ASN A 185 -22.97 -4.45 -6.16
N ASP A 186 -21.91 -4.11 -5.42
CA ASP A 186 -20.77 -3.32 -5.90
C ASP A 186 -19.86 -4.15 -6.81
N PRO A 187 -19.35 -3.65 -7.96
CA PRO A 187 -18.34 -4.36 -8.72
C PRO A 187 -17.12 -4.73 -7.85
N ASP A 188 -16.67 -5.98 -7.93
CA ASP A 188 -15.46 -6.46 -7.29
C ASP A 188 -14.28 -6.44 -8.26
N ILE A 189 -13.14 -5.93 -7.79
CA ILE A 189 -11.93 -5.73 -8.60
C ILE A 189 -10.73 -6.25 -7.81
N PHE A 190 -9.91 -7.09 -8.43
CA PHE A 190 -8.60 -7.42 -7.88
C PHE A 190 -7.54 -6.46 -8.41
N ILE A 191 -6.79 -5.84 -7.51
CA ILE A 191 -5.66 -4.97 -7.84
C ILE A 191 -4.39 -5.71 -7.43
N ALA A 192 -3.64 -6.21 -8.41
CA ALA A 192 -2.33 -6.80 -8.17
C ALA A 192 -1.23 -5.75 -8.34
N ILE A 193 -0.30 -5.71 -7.41
CA ILE A 193 0.85 -4.79 -7.46
C ILE A 193 2.13 -5.60 -7.44
N ASP A 194 2.85 -5.56 -8.56
CA ASP A 194 4.15 -6.17 -8.66
C ASP A 194 5.26 -5.16 -8.40
N ILE A 195 6.21 -5.60 -7.58
CA ILE A 195 7.41 -4.89 -7.21
C ILE A 195 8.53 -5.93 -7.05
N PRO A 196 9.74 -5.65 -7.58
CA PRO A 196 10.87 -6.55 -7.39
C PRO A 196 11.22 -6.72 -5.90
N MET A 197 11.63 -7.92 -5.51
CA MET A 197 12.06 -8.20 -4.14
C MET A 197 13.28 -7.36 -3.75
N SER A 198 14.18 -7.10 -4.70
CA SER A 198 15.35 -6.24 -4.50
C SER A 198 14.98 -4.79 -4.13
N VAL A 199 13.91 -4.24 -4.72
CA VAL A 199 13.39 -2.92 -4.34
C VAL A 199 12.80 -2.96 -2.93
N ILE A 200 12.07 -4.01 -2.57
CA ILE A 200 11.55 -4.18 -1.20
C ILE A 200 12.70 -4.26 -0.19
N ASP A 201 13.76 -4.99 -0.52
CA ASP A 201 14.94 -5.18 0.32
C ASP A 201 15.62 -3.86 0.66
N GLU A 202 15.85 -3.01 -0.35
CA GLU A 202 16.41 -1.67 -0.16
C GLU A 202 15.46 -0.74 0.62
N ARG A 203 14.15 -0.86 0.39
CA ARG A 203 13.14 -0.12 1.16
C ARG A 203 13.15 -0.50 2.64
N MET A 204 13.46 -1.76 2.96
CA MET A 204 13.56 -2.26 4.33
C MET A 204 14.90 -1.90 4.97
N LYS A 205 16.02 -2.30 4.38
CA LYS A 205 17.38 -2.10 4.95
C LYS A 205 17.67 -0.68 5.39
N TYR A 206 17.18 0.30 4.62
CA TYR A 206 17.43 1.72 4.85
C TYR A 206 16.24 2.45 5.46
N ARG A 207 15.25 1.72 6.00
CA ARG A 207 14.05 2.30 6.60
C ARG A 207 14.34 2.94 7.95
N VAL A 208 13.87 4.17 8.10
CA VAL A 208 13.77 4.84 9.39
C VAL A 208 12.32 5.26 9.66
N VAL A 209 11.96 5.35 10.93
CA VAL A 209 10.62 5.73 11.39
C VAL A 209 10.73 6.88 12.37
N CYS A 210 9.75 7.79 12.33
CA CYS A 210 9.63 8.82 13.36
C CYS A 210 9.16 8.15 14.67
N PRO A 211 9.84 8.36 15.80
CA PRO A 211 9.42 7.76 17.07
C PRO A 211 8.06 8.28 17.54
N THR A 212 7.69 9.54 17.24
CA THR A 212 6.38 10.13 17.58
C THR A 212 5.25 9.60 16.69
N CYS A 213 5.30 9.83 15.38
CA CYS A 213 4.16 9.56 14.48
C CYS A 213 4.27 8.26 13.70
N GLN A 214 5.37 7.52 13.85
CA GLN A 214 5.62 6.24 13.17
C GLN A 214 5.64 6.35 11.63
N THR A 215 5.68 7.57 11.09
CA THR A 215 5.78 7.80 9.64
C THR A 215 7.09 7.23 9.12
N PRO A 216 7.04 6.32 8.13
CA PRO A 216 8.25 5.75 7.55
C PRO A 216 8.90 6.69 6.54
N ARG A 217 10.23 6.69 6.55
CA ARG A 217 11.12 7.29 5.55
C ARG A 217 12.24 6.30 5.22
N ASN A 218 13.10 6.65 4.29
CA ASN A 218 14.22 5.80 3.90
C ASN A 218 15.45 6.67 3.62
N VAL A 219 16.55 6.40 4.31
CA VAL A 219 17.79 7.21 4.19
C VAL A 219 18.37 7.20 2.78
N LYS A 220 18.01 6.22 1.95
CA LYS A 220 18.52 6.06 0.59
C LYS A 220 17.50 6.42 -0.49
N LEU A 221 16.22 6.11 -0.29
CA LEU A 221 15.20 6.12 -1.34
C LEU A 221 14.00 7.05 -1.07
N LEU A 222 13.90 7.63 0.13
CA LEU A 222 12.80 8.50 0.52
C LEU A 222 13.23 9.41 1.69
N ALA A 223 14.09 10.38 1.37
CA ALA A 223 14.64 11.32 2.35
C ALA A 223 13.58 12.28 2.92
N THR A 224 13.93 12.96 4.00
CA THR A 224 13.18 14.11 4.55
C THR A 224 13.81 15.42 4.08
N LYS A 225 13.11 16.53 4.29
CA LYS A 225 13.61 17.87 3.94
C LYS A 225 14.84 18.27 4.75
N ASN A 226 14.89 17.82 6.00
CA ASN A 226 15.93 18.19 6.96
C ASN A 226 16.73 16.97 7.39
N VAL A 227 18.05 17.11 7.35
CA VAL A 227 19.01 16.06 7.71
C VAL A 227 20.00 16.65 8.71
N GLU A 228 20.20 15.93 9.81
CA GLU A 228 21.18 16.23 10.83
C GLU A 228 22.47 15.45 10.56
N HIS A 229 23.61 16.03 10.91
CA HIS A 229 24.91 15.36 10.88
C HIS A 229 25.48 15.32 12.29
N ASP A 230 25.82 14.12 12.75
CA ASP A 230 26.50 13.92 14.02
C ASP A 230 28.01 13.96 13.79
N GLN A 231 28.66 15.04 14.23
CA GLN A 231 30.09 15.24 14.03
C GLN A 231 30.96 14.24 14.79
N SER A 232 30.42 13.58 15.83
CA SER A 232 31.17 12.62 16.63
C SER A 232 31.27 11.24 15.97
N SER A 233 30.19 10.80 15.32
CA SER A 233 30.12 9.54 14.59
C SER A 233 30.36 9.69 13.08
N GLY A 234 30.19 10.89 12.54
CA GLY A 234 30.19 11.16 11.10
C GLY A 234 28.90 10.71 10.39
N GLU A 235 27.87 10.33 11.15
CA GLU A 235 26.63 9.79 10.60
C GLU A 235 25.60 10.88 10.27
N PHE A 236 24.71 10.57 9.33
CA PHE A 236 23.60 11.43 8.94
C PHE A 236 22.27 10.83 9.39
N TYR A 237 21.41 11.66 9.96
CA TYR A 237 20.10 11.26 10.44
C TYR A 237 19.01 12.11 9.82
N LEU A 238 17.95 11.47 9.33
CA LEU A 238 16.76 12.17 8.86
C LEU A 238 16.01 12.76 10.07
N LEU A 239 15.56 14.01 9.92
CA LEU A 239 14.63 14.64 10.85
C LEU A 239 13.21 14.57 10.29
N CYS A 240 12.24 14.20 11.13
CA CYS A 240 10.84 14.10 10.73
C CYS A 240 10.34 15.45 10.20
N ASP A 241 9.71 15.45 9.02
CA ASP A 241 9.18 16.68 8.39
C ASP A 241 8.08 17.37 9.24
N GLU A 242 7.38 16.61 10.09
CA GLU A 242 6.27 17.09 10.93
C GLU A 242 6.71 17.43 12.35
N HIS A 243 7.53 16.59 12.98
CA HIS A 243 7.88 16.68 14.41
C HIS A 243 9.30 17.23 14.65
N GLY A 244 10.15 17.28 13.62
CA GLY A 244 11.56 17.67 13.74
C GLY A 244 12.45 16.66 14.49
N GLU A 245 11.90 15.56 15.00
CA GLU A 245 12.64 14.56 15.76
C GLU A 245 13.54 13.68 14.88
N ARG A 246 14.67 13.25 15.44
CA ARG A 246 15.59 12.29 14.82
C ARG A 246 14.87 10.97 14.56
N MET A 247 14.82 10.56 13.30
CA MET A 247 14.22 9.29 12.90
C MET A 247 15.14 8.12 13.25
N VAL A 248 14.55 7.00 13.65
CA VAL A 248 15.28 5.81 14.13
C VAL A 248 15.10 4.63 13.19
N ALA A 249 16.12 3.77 13.10
CA ALA A 249 16.01 2.52 12.35
C ALA A 249 14.88 1.66 12.92
N LYS A 250 14.15 1.00 12.02
CA LYS A 250 13.10 0.07 12.44
C LYS A 250 13.73 -1.28 12.81
N GLU A 251 13.38 -1.80 13.99
CA GLU A 251 13.89 -3.07 14.48
C GLU A 251 13.60 -4.22 13.49
N GLY A 252 14.61 -5.03 13.20
CA GLY A 252 14.53 -6.18 12.29
C GLY A 252 14.63 -5.84 10.80
N ASP A 253 14.52 -4.56 10.40
CA ASP A 253 14.58 -4.17 8.98
C ASP A 253 16.02 -4.22 8.42
N THR A 254 17.06 -4.24 9.28
CA THR A 254 18.48 -4.36 8.87
C THR A 254 18.80 -5.67 8.16
N ALA A 255 18.05 -6.74 8.47
CA ALA A 255 18.16 -8.04 7.80
C ALA A 255 17.49 -8.04 6.41
N GLY A 256 16.90 -6.92 5.99
CA GLY A 256 16.22 -6.80 4.70
C GLY A 256 15.05 -7.76 4.58
N ILE A 257 14.88 -8.37 3.41
CA ILE A 257 13.75 -9.28 3.16
C ILE A 257 13.89 -10.66 3.79
N GLU A 258 15.08 -11.10 4.21
CA GLU A 258 15.30 -12.50 4.61
C GLU A 258 14.32 -13.01 5.68
N PRO A 259 14.03 -12.26 6.77
CA PRO A 259 13.09 -12.73 7.79
C PRO A 259 11.65 -12.89 7.28
N ILE A 260 11.31 -12.26 6.16
CA ILE A 260 9.96 -12.28 5.58
C ILE A 260 9.92 -12.93 4.19
N ARG A 261 11.01 -13.53 3.70
CA ARG A 261 11.14 -14.05 2.34
C ARG A 261 10.03 -15.05 2.00
N ALA A 262 9.80 -16.04 2.86
CA ALA A 262 8.73 -17.03 2.69
C ALA A 262 7.33 -16.40 2.57
N ARG A 263 7.10 -15.28 3.27
CA ARG A 263 5.85 -14.52 3.16
C ARG A 263 5.74 -13.80 1.82
N LEU A 264 6.83 -13.18 1.35
CA LEU A 264 6.86 -12.51 0.05
C LEU A 264 6.64 -13.49 -1.11
N GLU A 265 7.20 -14.70 -1.01
CA GLU A 265 6.98 -15.78 -1.97
C GLU A 265 5.51 -16.21 -2.01
N LYS A 266 4.91 -16.38 -0.83
CA LYS A 266 3.48 -16.68 -0.70
C LYS A 266 2.59 -15.57 -1.27
N ASP A 267 2.90 -14.30 -0.99
CA ASP A 267 2.21 -13.16 -1.59
C ASP A 267 2.32 -13.21 -3.13
N GLY A 268 3.47 -13.65 -3.66
CA GLY A 268 3.67 -13.90 -5.09
C GLY A 268 2.77 -15.02 -5.64
N GLN A 269 2.65 -16.14 -4.93
CA GLN A 269 1.77 -17.25 -5.32
C GLN A 269 0.28 -16.86 -5.33
N LEU A 270 -0.14 -15.94 -4.45
CA LEU A 270 -1.50 -15.38 -4.48
C LEU A 270 -1.73 -14.56 -5.76
N ILE A 271 -0.75 -13.75 -6.16
CA ILE A 271 -0.80 -12.99 -7.42
C ILE A 271 -0.84 -13.96 -8.61
N ASP A 272 0.01 -15.01 -8.62
CA ASP A 272 -0.01 -16.08 -9.63
C ASP A 272 -1.42 -16.70 -9.74
N LYS A 273 -2.02 -17.04 -8.61
CA LYS A 273 -3.36 -17.65 -8.55
C LYS A 273 -4.44 -16.72 -9.06
N MET A 274 -4.34 -15.42 -8.79
CA MET A 274 -5.31 -14.42 -9.25
C MET A 274 -5.39 -14.40 -10.78
N PHE A 275 -4.31 -14.68 -11.52
CA PHE A 275 -4.37 -14.79 -12.98
C PHE A 275 -5.24 -15.94 -13.50
N SER A 276 -5.39 -17.01 -12.71
CA SER A 276 -6.28 -18.13 -13.05
C SER A 276 -7.77 -17.83 -12.85
N LEU A 277 -8.11 -16.66 -12.29
CA LEU A 277 -9.50 -16.28 -12.04
C LEU A 277 -10.15 -15.73 -13.31
N HIS A 278 -11.35 -16.22 -13.63
CA HIS A 278 -12.18 -15.72 -14.72
C HIS A 278 -13.39 -14.95 -14.17
N GLY A 279 -14.00 -14.09 -14.98
CA GLY A 279 -15.22 -13.37 -14.61
C GLY A 279 -15.05 -12.18 -13.67
N VAL A 280 -13.87 -12.01 -13.06
CA VAL A 280 -13.56 -10.87 -12.18
C VAL A 280 -12.53 -9.94 -12.84
N PRO A 281 -12.81 -8.63 -12.96
CA PRO A 281 -11.86 -7.65 -13.45
C PRO A 281 -10.57 -7.59 -12.62
N LYS A 282 -9.46 -7.27 -13.30
CA LYS A 282 -8.13 -7.18 -12.69
C LYS A 282 -7.47 -5.89 -13.11
N ILE A 283 -6.80 -5.25 -12.17
CA ILE A 283 -5.92 -4.12 -12.37
C ILE A 283 -4.51 -4.56 -12.03
N LEU A 284 -3.58 -4.34 -12.95
CA LEU A 284 -2.23 -4.87 -12.88
C LEU A 284 -1.25 -3.71 -12.83
N LEU A 285 -0.69 -3.46 -11.64
CA LEU A 285 0.16 -2.31 -11.36
C LEU A 285 1.61 -2.75 -11.24
N ARG A 286 2.46 -2.24 -12.11
CA ARG A 286 3.89 -2.51 -12.06
C ARG A 286 4.61 -1.32 -11.42
N ASN A 287 5.42 -1.57 -10.41
CA ASN A 287 6.21 -0.52 -9.74
C ASN A 287 7.62 -0.37 -10.33
N ALA A 288 8.04 -1.21 -11.28
CA ALA A 288 9.37 -1.13 -11.87
C ALA A 288 9.34 -1.15 -13.40
N VAL A 289 10.18 -0.34 -14.03
CA VAL A 289 10.30 -0.22 -15.49
C VAL A 289 11.74 -0.51 -15.93
N PRO A 290 11.96 -1.27 -17.03
CA PRO A 290 13.30 -1.52 -17.55
C PRO A 290 14.07 -0.22 -17.83
N ALA A 291 15.33 -0.16 -17.40
CA ALA A 291 16.11 1.07 -17.41
C ALA A 291 16.37 1.60 -18.83
N ASP A 292 16.53 0.70 -19.80
CA ASP A 292 16.79 1.01 -21.21
C ASP A 292 15.61 1.67 -21.94
N THR A 293 14.38 1.41 -21.49
CA THR A 293 13.14 1.87 -22.11
C THR A 293 12.31 2.80 -21.23
N ALA A 294 12.72 3.02 -19.97
CA ALA A 294 11.98 3.80 -18.97
C ALA A 294 11.46 5.14 -19.50
N LEU A 295 12.35 5.95 -20.09
CA LEU A 295 12.02 7.30 -20.57
C LEU A 295 11.06 7.33 -21.78
N GLN A 296 10.72 6.18 -22.36
CA GLN A 296 9.66 6.06 -23.37
C GLN A 296 8.26 6.02 -22.74
N TYR A 297 8.17 5.50 -21.50
CA TYR A 297 6.92 5.24 -20.79
C TYR A 297 6.64 6.28 -19.70
N VAL A 298 7.67 6.67 -18.96
CA VAL A 298 7.57 7.50 -17.75
C VAL A 298 8.51 8.70 -17.80
N ASP A 299 8.15 9.77 -17.11
CA ASP A 299 9.01 10.94 -16.97
C ASP A 299 10.08 10.71 -15.89
N ASP A 300 11.20 11.42 -15.99
CA ASP A 300 12.35 11.22 -15.11
C ASP A 300 12.04 11.50 -13.64
N TYR A 301 11.21 12.50 -13.36
CA TYR A 301 10.73 12.84 -12.01
C TYR A 301 9.75 11.81 -11.42
N GLU A 302 9.31 10.81 -12.20
CA GLU A 302 8.49 9.69 -11.72
C GLU A 302 9.34 8.51 -11.24
N LEU A 303 10.64 8.51 -11.54
CA LEU A 303 11.60 7.49 -11.10
C LEU A 303 12.02 7.75 -9.65
N THR A 304 12.19 6.68 -8.88
CA THR A 304 12.70 6.77 -7.51
C THR A 304 14.17 7.17 -7.56
N PRO A 305 14.58 8.33 -7.01
CA PRO A 305 15.98 8.70 -6.93
C PRO A 305 16.67 8.03 -5.75
N GLU A 306 17.99 8.02 -5.77
CA GLU A 306 18.83 7.74 -4.61
C GLU A 306 19.28 9.06 -3.98
N TYR A 307 19.28 9.08 -2.65
CA TYR A 307 19.68 10.21 -1.81
C TYR A 307 21.04 9.94 -1.18
N SER A 308 21.94 10.92 -1.27
CA SER A 308 23.21 10.94 -0.54
C SER A 308 23.38 12.25 0.21
N TYR A 309 24.09 12.21 1.33
CA TYR A 309 24.24 13.35 2.23
C TYR A 309 25.71 13.73 2.34
N LYS A 310 25.97 15.04 2.36
CA LYS A 310 27.32 15.58 2.55
C LYS A 310 27.28 16.75 3.52
N TRP A 311 28.18 16.74 4.50
CA TRP A 311 28.43 17.89 5.35
C TRP A 311 29.17 18.98 4.57
N ASP A 312 28.63 20.20 4.57
CA ASP A 312 29.28 21.39 4.02
C ASP A 312 29.89 22.21 5.15
N GLU A 313 31.23 22.18 5.26
CA GLU A 313 31.99 22.86 6.31
C GLU A 313 31.82 24.39 6.30
N LYS A 314 31.55 24.99 5.13
CA LYS A 314 31.44 26.45 5.01
C LYS A 314 30.10 26.96 5.50
N SER A 315 29.04 26.24 5.18
CA SER A 315 27.67 26.61 5.57
C SER A 315 27.22 25.95 6.87
N GLN A 316 28.02 25.02 7.41
CA GLN A 316 27.70 24.21 8.60
C GLN A 316 26.32 23.54 8.46
N LYS A 317 26.01 23.04 7.25
CA LYS A 317 24.74 22.40 6.91
C LYS A 317 24.97 21.12 6.11
N VAL A 318 24.00 20.21 6.20
CA VAL A 318 23.94 19.03 5.35
C VAL A 318 23.38 19.42 3.98
N THR A 319 24.07 19.01 2.92
CA THR A 319 23.56 19.06 1.55
C THR A 319 23.09 17.67 1.14
N THR A 320 21.83 17.57 0.73
CA THR A 320 21.26 16.35 0.14
C THR A 320 21.42 16.39 -1.37
N LYS A 321 21.91 15.31 -1.96
CA LYS A 321 22.06 15.13 -3.41
C LYS A 321 21.20 13.97 -3.89
N GLU A 322 20.56 14.17 -5.02
CA GLU A 322 19.80 13.14 -5.73
C GLU A 322 20.60 12.61 -6.93
N SER A 323 20.56 11.30 -7.12
CA SER A 323 21.10 10.62 -8.30
C SER A 323 20.10 9.58 -8.84
N PRO A 324 20.15 9.26 -10.15
CA PRO A 324 19.36 8.15 -10.68
C PRO A 324 19.71 6.85 -9.95
N TRP A 325 18.69 6.04 -9.64
CA TRP A 325 18.85 4.77 -8.95
C TRP A 325 18.26 3.63 -9.75
N THR A 326 19.08 2.66 -10.11
CA THR A 326 18.65 1.41 -10.72
C THR A 326 18.99 0.22 -9.84
N ILE A 327 18.26 -0.86 -10.04
CA ILE A 327 18.51 -2.14 -9.39
C ILE A 327 18.06 -3.28 -10.29
N LYS A 328 18.67 -4.46 -10.12
CA LYS A 328 18.21 -5.66 -10.80
C LYS A 328 16.91 -6.17 -10.23
N ASP A 329 15.94 -6.49 -11.09
CA ASP A 329 14.71 -7.14 -10.68
C ASP A 329 14.88 -8.64 -10.39
N ASP A 330 13.76 -9.32 -10.12
CA ASP A 330 13.73 -10.75 -9.79
C ASP A 330 14.22 -11.66 -10.95
N GLU A 331 14.40 -11.12 -12.16
CA GLU A 331 14.97 -11.82 -13.33
C GLU A 331 16.35 -11.32 -13.74
N GLY A 332 16.92 -10.38 -13.00
CA GLY A 332 18.24 -9.83 -13.28
C GLY A 332 18.25 -8.70 -14.31
N VAL A 333 17.09 -8.19 -14.73
CA VAL A 333 17.00 -7.02 -15.63
C VAL A 333 17.18 -5.75 -14.81
N GLU A 334 17.97 -4.81 -15.32
CA GLU A 334 18.18 -3.51 -14.69
C GLU A 334 16.92 -2.66 -14.83
N VAL A 335 16.34 -2.22 -13.70
CA VAL A 335 15.08 -1.48 -13.66
C VAL A 335 15.18 -0.23 -12.79
N TYR A 336 14.33 0.76 -13.08
CA TYR A 336 13.99 1.83 -12.15
C TYR A 336 12.75 1.47 -11.35
N SER A 337 12.75 1.74 -10.04
CA SER A 337 11.53 1.78 -9.24
C SER A 337 10.76 3.08 -9.53
N LEU A 338 9.44 3.01 -9.55
CA LEU A 338 8.55 4.15 -9.73
C LEU A 338 8.10 4.73 -8.39
N LEU A 339 8.00 6.05 -8.33
CA LEU A 339 7.34 6.74 -7.23
C LEU A 339 5.84 6.44 -7.24
N ALA A 340 5.22 6.46 -6.06
CA ALA A 340 3.84 6.03 -5.90
C ALA A 340 2.81 6.78 -6.77
N PRO A 341 2.93 8.10 -7.00
CA PRO A 341 2.00 8.82 -7.86
C PRO A 341 1.93 8.28 -9.30
N ALA A 342 3.05 7.83 -9.86
CA ALA A 342 3.08 7.26 -11.21
C ALA A 342 2.27 5.96 -11.30
N VAL A 343 2.38 5.11 -10.28
CA VAL A 343 1.57 3.87 -10.18
C VAL A 343 0.09 4.20 -9.98
N VAL A 344 -0.24 5.27 -9.25
CA VAL A 344 -1.63 5.71 -9.03
C VAL A 344 -2.27 6.26 -10.31
N VAL A 345 -1.52 6.95 -11.17
CA VAL A 345 -2.02 7.35 -12.51
C VAL A 345 -2.45 6.12 -13.31
N VAL A 346 -1.66 5.05 -13.26
CA VAL A 346 -1.99 3.79 -13.93
C VAL A 346 -3.22 3.13 -13.31
N LEU A 347 -3.33 3.12 -11.99
CA LEU A 347 -4.51 2.62 -11.27
C LEU A 347 -5.78 3.37 -11.69
N ILE A 348 -5.74 4.69 -11.75
CA ILE A 348 -6.87 5.53 -12.17
C ILE A 348 -7.32 5.19 -13.59
N LYS A 349 -6.38 5.11 -14.53
CA LYS A 349 -6.68 4.76 -15.94
C LYS A 349 -7.29 3.37 -16.07
N GLN A 350 -6.75 2.38 -15.35
CA GLN A 350 -7.29 1.02 -15.38
C GLN A 350 -8.65 0.92 -14.67
N LEU A 351 -8.89 1.69 -13.61
CA LEU A 351 -10.21 1.77 -12.95
C LEU A 351 -11.29 2.27 -13.92
N VAL A 352 -11.03 3.34 -14.67
CA VAL A 352 -11.94 3.84 -15.71
C VAL A 352 -12.26 2.75 -16.74
N SER A 353 -11.23 2.03 -17.21
CA SER A 353 -11.41 0.94 -18.18
C SER A 353 -12.23 -0.23 -17.63
N VAL A 354 -11.91 -0.69 -16.41
CA VAL A 354 -12.58 -1.82 -15.74
C VAL A 354 -14.04 -1.50 -15.41
N LEU A 355 -14.32 -0.26 -14.99
CA LEU A 355 -15.66 0.23 -14.68
C LEU A 355 -16.44 0.67 -15.93
N LYS A 356 -15.81 0.64 -17.12
CA LYS A 356 -16.40 0.98 -18.42
C LYS A 356 -16.96 2.41 -18.48
N LEU A 357 -16.16 3.39 -18.03
CA LEU A 357 -16.52 4.82 -17.96
C LEU A 357 -16.03 5.66 -19.14
#